data_AF-A0A6P1YNW3-F1
#
_entry.id   AF-A0A6P1YNW3-F1
#
_cell.length_a   1.000
_cell.length_b   1.000
_cell.length_c   1.000
_cell.angle_alpha   90.00
_cell.angle_beta   90.00
_cell.angle_gamma   90.00
#
_symmetry.space_group_name_H-M   'P 1'
#
loop_
_entity.id
_entity.type
_entity.pdbx_description
1 polymer ?
#
loop_
_entity_poly.entity_id
_entity_poly.type
_entity_poly.pdbx_seq_one_letter_code
_entity_poly.pdbx_strand_id
1 'polypeptide(L)' 'MAFGLGRLALCPRDFWRTTPRELAAAMEAVLGPARAPLDRAGLAALMARFPDTRRVTAPAPPTSPMENDDGRHR' A
#
# COMPACT_ATOMS: atom_id res chain seq x y z
N MET A 1 -8.10 -0.71 0.66
CA MET A 1 -9.37 -1.17 0.04
C MET A 1 -10.12 -2.24 0.87
N ALA A 2 -9.57 -2.80 1.96
CA ALA A 2 -10.21 -3.91 2.68
C ALA A 2 -11.22 -3.52 3.78
N PHE A 3 -11.35 -2.22 4.12
CA PHE A 3 -12.17 -1.83 5.27
C PHE A 3 -13.68 -1.89 5.00
N GLY A 4 -14.12 -1.45 3.81
CA GLY A 4 -15.54 -1.42 3.42
C GLY A 4 -16.17 -2.79 3.21
N LEU A 5 -15.43 -3.72 2.60
CA LEU A 5 -15.93 -5.06 2.24
C LEU A 5 -15.63 -6.13 3.30
N GLY A 6 -14.57 -5.96 4.10
CA GLY A 6 -14.12 -6.97 5.05
C GLY A 6 -14.61 -6.80 6.48
N ARG A 7 -14.79 -5.55 6.96
CA ARG A 7 -15.09 -5.28 8.38
C ARG A 7 -16.51 -4.78 8.64
N LEU A 8 -17.13 -4.17 7.63
CA LEU A 8 -18.55 -3.78 7.65
C LEU A 8 -19.49 -4.86 7.11
N ALA A 9 -18.94 -5.93 6.49
CA ALA A 9 -19.69 -6.99 5.80
C ALA A 9 -20.71 -6.49 4.75
N LEU A 10 -20.56 -5.25 4.27
CA LEU A 10 -21.46 -4.68 3.28
C LEU A 10 -21.19 -5.31 1.91
N CYS A 11 -22.27 -5.65 1.21
CA CYS A 11 -22.23 -5.94 -0.21
C CYS A 11 -21.57 -4.75 -0.95
N PRO A 12 -20.69 -4.99 -1.95
CA PRO A 12 -20.04 -3.92 -2.70
C PRO A 12 -21.01 -2.87 -3.25
N ARG A 13 -22.19 -3.28 -3.70
CA ARG A 13 -23.23 -2.37 -4.20
C ARG A 13 -23.72 -1.42 -3.11
N ASP A 14 -23.96 -1.93 -1.91
CA ASP A 14 -24.50 -1.13 -0.80
C ASP A 14 -23.43 -0.20 -0.24
N PHE A 15 -22.17 -0.65 -0.20
CA PHE A 15 -21.03 0.18 0.16
C PHE A 15 -20.86 1.40 -0.78
N TRP A 16 -21.03 1.25 -2.09
CA TRP A 16 -20.92 2.38 -3.02
C TRP A 16 -22.14 3.30 -3.03
N ARG A 17 -23.25 2.88 -2.41
CA ARG A 17 -24.47 3.69 -2.29
C ARG A 17 -24.55 4.45 -0.97
N THR A 18 -23.76 4.10 0.03
CA THR A 18 -23.73 4.84 1.29
C THR A 18 -23.12 6.22 1.09
N THR A 19 -23.71 7.20 1.75
CA THR A 19 -23.15 8.55 1.81
C THR A 19 -21.94 8.57 2.76
N PRO A 20 -21.02 9.53 2.60
CA PRO A 20 -19.87 9.67 3.52
C PRO A 20 -20.26 9.78 4.99
N ARG A 21 -21.43 10.36 5.31
CA ARG A 21 -21.95 10.48 6.69
C ARG A 21 -22.41 9.12 7.24
N GLU A 22 -23.10 8.33 6.43
CA GLU A 22 -23.53 6.98 6.82
C GLU A 22 -22.33 6.05 6.98
N LEU A 23 -21.31 6.19 6.13
CA LEU A 23 -20.06 5.46 6.28
C LEU A 23 -19.34 5.83 7.59
N ALA A 24 -19.28 7.13 7.94
CA ALA A 24 -18.70 7.58 9.21
C ALA A 24 -19.44 6.99 10.42
N ALA A 25 -20.77 7.00 10.41
CA ALA A 25 -21.58 6.41 11.48
C ALA A 25 -21.36 4.89 11.60
N ALA A 26 -21.28 4.18 10.47
CA ALA A 26 -21.00 2.74 10.47
C ALA A 26 -19.58 2.43 10.99
N MET A 27 -18.60 3.28 10.65
CA MET A 27 -17.24 3.18 11.17
C MET A 27 -17.19 3.38 12.69
N GLU A 28 -17.90 4.37 13.23
CA GLU A 28 -18.02 4.58 14.68
C GLU A 28 -18.67 3.39 15.39
N ALA A 29 -19.71 2.80 14.80
CA ALA A 29 -20.38 1.63 15.39
C ALA A 29 -19.46 0.40 15.49
N VAL A 30 -18.55 0.21 14.52
CA VAL A 30 -17.66 -0.97 14.47
C VAL A 30 -16.33 -0.75 15.20
N LEU A 31 -15.78 0.46 15.14
CA LEU A 31 -14.46 0.79 15.71
C LEU A 31 -14.55 1.47 17.09
N GLY A 32 -15.75 1.86 17.51
CA GLY A 32 -15.95 2.77 18.64
C GLY A 32 -15.75 4.23 18.22
N PRO A 33 -15.86 5.18 19.19
CA PRO A 33 -15.73 6.60 18.91
C PRO A 33 -14.40 6.90 18.22
N ALA A 34 -14.45 7.78 17.20
CA ALA A 34 -13.27 8.18 16.47
C ALA A 34 -12.21 8.70 17.47
N ARG A 35 -11.04 8.07 17.47
CA ARG A 35 -9.87 8.63 18.17
C ARG A 35 -9.58 10.00 17.58
N ALA A 36 -9.01 10.88 18.41
CA ALA A 36 -8.66 12.24 18.03
C ALA A 36 -7.98 12.28 16.65
N PRO A 37 -8.27 13.30 15.81
CA PRO A 37 -7.66 13.44 14.49
C PRO A 37 -6.14 13.27 14.57
N LEU A 38 -5.55 12.61 13.58
CA LEU A 38 -4.11 12.43 13.49
C LEU A 38 -3.43 13.82 13.56
N ASP A 39 -2.59 14.00 14.57
CA ASP A 39 -1.85 15.25 14.76
C ASP A 39 -0.59 15.30 13.88
N ARG A 40 0.07 16.46 13.86
CA ARG A 40 1.27 16.66 13.04
C ARG A 40 2.42 15.76 13.48
N ALA A 41 2.54 15.51 14.78
CA ALA A 41 3.57 14.63 15.34
C ALA A 41 3.36 13.17 14.90
N GLY A 42 2.12 12.68 14.96
CA GLY A 42 1.74 11.35 14.49
C GLY A 42 1.96 11.20 12.98
N LEU A 43 1.63 12.21 12.19
CA LEU A 43 1.94 12.19 10.75
C LEU A 43 3.46 12.12 10.49
N ALA A 44 4.26 12.91 11.20
CA ALA A 44 5.72 12.88 11.07
C ALA A 44 6.29 11.50 11.44
N ALA A 45 5.77 10.87 12.49
CA ALA A 45 6.15 9.52 12.89
C ALA A 45 5.81 8.47 11.80
N LEU A 46 4.66 8.61 11.13
CA LEU A 46 4.28 7.73 10.02
C LEU A 46 5.19 7.90 8.81
N MET A 47 5.52 9.14 8.43
CA MET A 47 6.45 9.42 7.33
C MET A 47 7.84 8.83 7.60
N ALA A 48 8.34 8.93 8.83
CA ALA A 48 9.61 8.34 9.21
C ALA A 48 9.57 6.80 9.16
N ARG A 49 8.44 6.19 9.53
CA ARG A 49 8.26 4.73 9.54
C ARG A 49 8.06 4.13 8.15
N PHE A 50 7.42 4.87 7.25
CA PHE A 50 7.10 4.44 5.88
C PHE A 50 7.65 5.46 4.88
N PRO A 51 8.98 5.49 4.66
CA PRO A 51 9.58 6.44 3.73
C PRO A 51 9.21 6.09 2.28
N ASP A 52 8.67 7.07 1.54
CA ASP A 52 8.31 6.95 0.12
C ASP A 52 9.54 7.00 -0.81
N THR A 53 10.64 6.36 -0.40
CA THR A 53 11.77 6.16 -1.31
C THR A 53 11.35 5.17 -2.38
N ARG A 54 11.26 5.65 -3.63
CA ARG A 54 11.09 4.81 -4.81
C ARG A 54 12.06 3.64 -4.70
N ARG A 55 11.53 2.41 -4.62
CA ARG A 55 12.34 1.18 -4.66
C ARG A 55 13.11 1.23 -5.97
N VAL A 56 14.39 1.55 -5.90
CA VAL A 56 15.30 1.40 -7.04
C VAL A 56 15.44 -0.10 -7.20
N THR A 57 14.72 -0.67 -8.16
CA THR A 57 15.05 -2.00 -8.65
C THR A 57 16.50 -1.91 -9.13
N ALA A 58 17.40 -2.60 -8.44
CA ALA A 58 18.79 -2.67 -8.87
C ALA A 58 18.79 -3.11 -10.35
N PRO A 59 19.61 -2.49 -11.22
CA PRO A 59 19.74 -2.97 -12.58
C PRO A 59 20.11 -4.46 -12.53
N ALA A 60 19.48 -5.28 -13.38
CA ALA A 60 19.81 -6.69 -13.49
C ALA A 60 21.33 -6.85 -13.56
N PRO A 61 21.94 -7.82 -12.86
CA PRO A 61 23.37 -8.05 -12.96
C PRO A 61 23.73 -8.17 -14.45
N PRO A 62 24.85 -7.58 -14.91
CA PRO A 62 25.27 -7.80 -16.27
C PRO A 62 25.37 -9.32 -16.46
N THR A 63 24.50 -9.86 -17.32
CA THR A 63 24.67 -11.22 -17.83
C THR A 63 26.09 -11.28 -18.35
N SER A 64 26.95 -12.02 -17.65
CA SER A 64 28.31 -12.31 -18.10
C SER A 64 28.22 -12.64 -19.59
N PRO A 65 28.99 -11.96 -20.45
CA PRO A 65 29.04 -12.35 -21.84
C PRO A 65 29.49 -13.80 -21.85
N MET A 66 28.69 -14.63 -22.50
CA MET A 66 29.02 -15.99 -22.85
C MET A 66 30.40 -15.97 -23.52
N GLU A 67 31.42 -16.37 -22.77
CA GLU A 67 32.80 -16.55 -23.23
C GLU A 67 32.82 -17.73 -24.19
N ASN A 68 32.41 -17.46 -25.42
CA ASN A 68 32.64 -18.32 -26.57
C ASN A 68 33.47 -17.49 -27.54
N ASP A 69 34.79 -17.56 -27.40
CA ASP A 69 35.68 -17.27 -28.53
C ASP A 69 36.42 -18.54 -28.92
N ASP A 70 36.35 -18.74 -30.23
CA ASP A 70 36.63 -19.93 -30.98
C ASP A 70 38.16 -20.09 -31.08
N GLY A 71 38.72 -21.00 -30.30
CA GLY A 71 40.13 -21.39 -30.40
C GLY A 71 40.41 -22.27 -31.62
N ARG A 72 40.02 -21.84 -32.83
CA ARG A 72 40.55 -22.38 -34.09
C ARG A 72 41.46 -21.33 -34.71
N HIS A 73 42.77 -21.54 -34.59
CA HIS A 73 43.80 -21.33 -35.62
C HIS A 73 45.19 -21.39 -34.98
N ARG A 74 45.80 -22.58 -34.94
CA ARG A 74 47.18 -22.86 -35.40
C ARG A 74 47.31 -24.34 -35.74
#